data_AF-Q9I3X5-F1
#
_entry.id   AF-Q9I3X5-F1
#
_cell.length_a   1.000
_cell.length_b   1.000
_cell.length_c   1.000
_cell.angle_alpha   90.00
_cell.angle_beta   90.00
_cell.angle_gamma   90.00
#
_symmetry.space_group_name_H-M   'P 1'
#
loop_
_entity.id
_entity.type
_entity.pdbx_description
1 polymer ?
#
loop_
_entity_poly.entity_id
_entity_poly.type
_entity_poly.pdbx_seq_one_letter_code
_entity_poly.pdbx_strand_id
1 'polypeptide(L)'
;MNQEQLASVNLKIGNCDFKGAADEMLAIAKSLSESGSESLSDFLASYAHGLAGRKSDTSKFSQSLKDKIERGEKDLSDKGDQVNTLMHEVYGYFLEFEKISILQNALLLRPMFFRLENRENFPFIEKFVNGSDTYITGENFYEVFKKQINFYLNLSAYGEKSVLHIGQRKTNIAKGKYWKFVELSGQYKQKISCLDRVQVLLDEQESLEKELTGLRSKLRSNNAAAHLSQSEFNRDLESFMTGLATEETK
;
A
#
# COMPACT_ATOMS: atom_id res chain seq x y z
N MET A 1 -22.11 38.42 8.95
CA MET A 1 -21.58 37.23 8.25
C MET A 1 -22.62 36.13 8.31
N ASN A 2 -22.91 35.46 7.19
CA ASN A 2 -23.89 34.37 7.18
C ASN A 2 -23.21 33.01 7.47
N GLN A 3 -24.02 31.97 7.72
CA GLN A 3 -23.51 30.64 8.04
C GLN A 3 -22.72 30.00 6.87
N GLU A 4 -23.08 30.30 5.62
CA GLU A 4 -22.39 29.78 4.44
C GLU A 4 -20.95 30.31 4.33
N GLN A 5 -20.75 31.62 4.53
CA GLN A 5 -19.44 32.27 4.59
C GLN A 5 -18.56 31.66 5.69
N LEU A 6 -19.14 31.48 6.89
CA LEU A 6 -18.42 30.86 8.01
C LEU A 6 -18.03 29.42 7.69
N ALA A 7 -18.93 28.64 7.08
CA ALA A 7 -18.67 27.27 6.71
C ALA A 7 -17.57 27.16 5.65
N SER A 8 -17.57 28.06 4.66
CA SER A 8 -16.56 28.09 3.59
C SER A 8 -15.16 28.46 4.11
N VAL A 9 -15.06 29.50 4.94
CA VAL A 9 -13.81 29.85 5.63
C VAL A 9 -13.31 28.70 6.50
N ASN A 10 -14.19 28.11 7.33
CA ASN A 10 -13.82 26.96 8.15
C ASN A 10 -13.37 25.76 7.31
N LEU A 11 -14.01 25.48 6.17
CA LEU A 11 -13.61 24.41 5.26
C LEU A 11 -12.18 24.62 4.74
N LYS A 12 -11.82 25.86 4.37
CA LYS A 12 -10.47 26.20 3.92
C LYS A 12 -9.43 26.04 5.02
N ILE A 13 -9.70 26.55 6.22
CA ILE A 13 -8.83 26.33 7.39
C ILE A 13 -8.68 24.82 7.68
N GLY A 14 -9.80 24.08 7.61
CA GLY A 14 -9.86 22.62 7.77
C GLY A 14 -8.98 21.86 6.78
N ASN A 15 -8.82 22.41 5.57
CA ASN A 15 -7.98 21.85 4.51
C ASN A 15 -6.53 22.37 4.54
N CYS A 16 -6.16 23.14 5.57
CA CYS A 16 -4.89 23.87 5.63
C CYS A 16 -4.69 24.87 4.47
N ASP A 17 -5.77 25.30 3.82
CA ASP A 17 -5.75 26.40 2.85
C ASP A 17 -5.83 27.74 3.58
N PHE A 18 -4.81 28.04 4.39
CA PHE A 18 -4.80 29.27 5.22
C PHE A 18 -4.74 30.54 4.39
N LYS A 19 -4.03 30.49 3.25
CA LYS A 19 -4.01 31.61 2.30
C LYS A 19 -5.39 31.83 1.69
N GLY A 20 -6.02 30.78 1.17
CA GLY A 20 -7.36 30.91 0.61
C GLY A 20 -8.41 31.30 1.66
N ALA A 21 -8.27 30.84 2.91
CA ALA A 21 -9.12 31.26 4.01
C ALA A 21 -8.94 32.75 4.31
N ALA A 22 -7.70 33.24 4.38
CA ALA A 22 -7.40 34.66 4.59
C ALA A 22 -7.92 35.54 3.43
N ASP A 23 -7.71 35.12 2.19
CA ASP A 23 -8.21 35.82 1.00
C ASP A 23 -9.75 35.93 1.02
N GLU A 24 -10.43 34.86 1.43
CA GLU A 24 -11.89 34.84 1.57
C GLU A 24 -12.38 35.71 2.73
N MET A 25 -11.74 35.63 3.90
CA MET A 25 -12.03 36.51 5.03
C MET A 25 -11.89 37.99 4.65
N LEU A 26 -10.87 38.36 3.87
CA LEU A 26 -10.68 39.72 3.37
C LEU A 26 -11.78 40.14 2.38
N ALA A 27 -12.24 39.23 1.53
CA ALA A 27 -13.35 39.50 0.63
C ALA A 27 -14.67 39.74 1.41
N ILE A 28 -14.92 38.93 2.44
CA ILE A 28 -16.07 39.09 3.34
C ILE A 28 -15.96 40.42 4.09
N ALA A 29 -14.78 40.77 4.62
CA ALA A 29 -14.55 42.02 5.32
C ALA A 29 -14.91 43.23 4.45
N LYS A 30 -14.45 43.27 3.20
CA LYS A 30 -14.80 44.34 2.25
C LYS A 30 -16.32 44.48 2.06
N SER A 31 -17.01 43.37 1.84
CA SER A 31 -18.47 43.37 1.68
C SER A 31 -19.19 43.85 2.95
N LEU A 32 -18.67 43.54 4.13
CA LEU A 32 -19.25 43.98 5.41
C LEU A 32 -19.01 45.46 5.66
N SER A 33 -17.85 46.00 5.28
CA SER A 33 -17.58 47.44 5.34
C SER A 33 -18.57 48.21 4.45
N GLU A 34 -18.84 47.71 3.24
CA GLU A 34 -19.81 48.32 2.33
C GLU A 34 -21.27 48.21 2.83
N SER A 35 -21.60 47.20 3.64
CA SER A 35 -22.94 47.01 4.21
C SER A 35 -23.14 47.66 5.58
N GLY A 36 -22.16 48.40 6.10
CA GLY A 36 -22.23 49.09 7.40
C GLY A 36 -21.90 48.22 8.62
N SER A 37 -21.33 47.02 8.44
CA SER A 37 -20.85 46.16 9.52
C SER A 37 -19.34 46.33 9.74
N GLU A 38 -18.91 47.57 10.01
CA GLU A 38 -17.50 47.98 10.04
C GLU A 38 -16.67 47.21 11.08
N SER A 39 -17.17 47.05 12.31
CA SER A 39 -16.43 46.35 13.37
C SER A 39 -16.13 44.89 13.01
N LEU A 40 -17.10 44.18 12.42
CA LEU A 40 -16.90 42.79 11.98
C LEU A 40 -15.97 42.71 10.76
N SER A 41 -16.03 43.71 9.88
CA SER A 41 -15.05 43.85 8.79
C SER A 41 -13.63 43.95 9.34
N ASP A 42 -13.39 44.84 10.30
CA ASP A 42 -12.06 45.05 10.90
C ASP A 42 -11.55 43.79 11.61
N PHE A 43 -12.42 43.10 12.35
CA PHE A 43 -12.09 41.82 12.98
C PHE A 43 -11.62 40.80 11.93
N LEU A 44 -12.40 40.58 10.87
CA LEU A 44 -12.07 39.58 9.85
C LEU A 44 -10.79 39.97 9.08
N ALA A 45 -10.60 41.25 8.76
CA ALA A 45 -9.40 41.72 8.09
C ALA A 45 -8.15 41.53 8.95
N SER A 46 -8.25 41.82 10.26
CA SER A 46 -7.18 41.60 11.23
C SER A 46 -6.84 40.12 11.39
N TYR A 47 -7.86 39.27 11.54
CA TYR A 47 -7.66 37.83 11.65
C TYR A 47 -7.03 37.25 10.38
N ALA A 48 -7.53 37.66 9.20
CA ALA A 48 -6.98 37.24 7.92
C ALA A 48 -5.50 37.62 7.76
N HIS A 49 -5.13 38.84 8.20
CA HIS A 49 -3.73 39.27 8.19
C HIS A 49 -2.84 38.38 9.07
N GLY A 50 -3.29 38.04 10.28
CA GLY A 50 -2.60 37.12 11.17
C GLY A 50 -2.50 35.70 10.60
N LEU A 51 -3.57 35.20 9.98
CA LEU A 51 -3.63 33.87 9.39
C LEU A 51 -2.70 33.73 8.19
N ALA A 52 -2.65 34.74 7.31
CA ALA A 52 -1.75 34.79 6.15
C ALA A 52 -0.26 34.81 6.55
N GLY A 53 0.06 35.35 7.72
CA GLY A 53 1.41 35.37 8.28
C GLY A 53 1.88 34.03 8.83
N ARG A 54 0.98 33.05 9.05
CA ARG A 54 1.38 31.72 9.50
C ARG A 54 2.20 31.05 8.39
N LYS A 55 3.49 30.76 8.66
CA LYS A 55 4.32 29.92 7.81
C LYS A 55 3.70 28.53 7.79
N SER A 56 2.84 28.32 6.83
CA SER A 56 2.23 27.03 6.64
C SER A 56 3.31 26.11 6.08
N ASP A 57 3.85 25.21 6.89
CA ASP A 57 4.69 24.08 6.43
C ASP A 57 3.87 23.09 5.57
N THR A 58 2.62 23.47 5.26
CA THR A 58 1.58 22.83 4.48
C THR A 58 1.90 22.83 2.99
N SER A 59 3.11 22.37 2.63
CA SER A 59 3.52 22.18 1.24
C SER A 59 2.52 21.35 0.42
N LYS A 60 1.50 20.72 1.04
CA LYS A 60 0.32 20.16 0.37
C LYS A 60 -0.94 20.36 1.24
N PHE A 61 -2.02 20.83 0.63
CA PHE A 61 -3.38 20.85 1.22
C PHE A 61 -3.75 19.47 1.76
N SER A 62 -4.51 19.41 2.86
CA SER A 62 -4.95 18.14 3.46
C SER A 62 -5.67 17.26 2.46
N GLN A 63 -6.50 17.85 1.58
CA GLN A 63 -7.17 17.11 0.51
C GLN A 63 -6.17 16.51 -0.49
N SER A 64 -5.17 17.27 -0.94
CA SER A 64 -4.13 16.76 -1.84
C SER A 64 -3.34 15.60 -1.23
N LEU A 65 -3.11 15.63 0.08
CA LEU A 65 -2.49 14.51 0.79
C LEU A 65 -3.40 13.28 0.84
N LYS A 66 -4.69 13.46 1.17
CA LYS A 66 -5.70 12.39 1.15
C LYS A 66 -5.76 11.72 -0.23
N ASP A 67 -5.86 12.51 -1.30
CA ASP A 67 -5.94 11.97 -2.67
C ASP A 67 -4.67 11.19 -3.06
N LYS A 68 -3.49 11.61 -2.56
CA LYS A 68 -2.23 10.89 -2.79
C LYS A 68 -2.17 9.59 -2.00
N ILE A 69 -2.63 9.61 -0.75
CA ILE A 69 -2.72 8.41 0.08
C ILE A 69 -3.68 7.41 -0.56
N GLU A 70 -4.88 7.84 -0.96
CA GLU A 70 -5.87 6.98 -1.60
C GLU A 70 -5.34 6.35 -2.89
N ARG A 71 -4.70 7.14 -3.77
CA ARG A 71 -4.07 6.61 -4.99
C ARG A 71 -2.95 5.62 -4.68
N GLY A 72 -2.10 5.92 -3.69
CA GLY A 72 -1.02 5.01 -3.30
C GLY A 72 -1.53 3.74 -2.63
N GLU A 73 -2.60 3.80 -1.83
CA GLU A 73 -3.24 2.63 -1.24
C GLU A 73 -3.87 1.73 -2.30
N LYS A 74 -4.50 2.33 -3.31
CA LYS A 74 -4.99 1.60 -4.48
C LYS A 74 -3.84 0.92 -5.24
N ASP A 75 -2.77 1.66 -5.51
CA ASP A 75 -1.59 1.11 -6.21
C ASP A 75 -0.91 -0.02 -5.42
N LEU A 76 -0.87 0.09 -4.09
CA LEU A 76 -0.35 -0.97 -3.21
C LEU A 76 -1.21 -2.24 -3.30
N SER A 77 -2.54 -2.09 -3.32
CA SER A 77 -3.49 -3.20 -3.51
C SER A 77 -3.32 -3.85 -4.88
N ASP A 78 -3.28 -3.05 -5.95
CA ASP A 78 -3.13 -3.53 -7.33
C ASP A 78 -1.80 -4.30 -7.51
N LYS A 79 -0.73 -3.87 -6.84
CA LYS A 79 0.55 -4.60 -6.79
C LYS A 79 0.44 -5.91 -6.01
N GLY A 80 -0.29 -5.92 -4.89
CA GLY A 80 -0.54 -7.12 -4.10
C GLY A 80 -1.29 -8.19 -4.90
N ASP A 81 -2.30 -7.78 -5.65
CA ASP A 81 -3.06 -8.67 -6.53
C ASP A 81 -2.19 -9.23 -7.67
N GLN A 82 -1.28 -8.42 -8.23
CA GLN A 82 -0.30 -8.87 -9.22
C GLN A 82 0.69 -9.89 -8.64
N VAL A 83 1.25 -9.63 -7.45
CA VAL A 83 2.12 -10.58 -6.74
C VAL A 83 1.39 -11.91 -6.54
N ASN A 84 0.17 -11.86 -6.00
CA ASN A 84 -0.64 -13.05 -5.78
C ASN A 84 -0.89 -13.82 -7.07
N THR A 85 -1.26 -13.13 -8.15
CA THR A 85 -1.52 -13.75 -9.46
C THR A 85 -0.27 -14.46 -10.00
N LEU A 86 0.88 -13.79 -9.99
CA LEU A 86 2.14 -14.37 -10.48
C LEU A 86 2.60 -15.55 -9.62
N MET A 87 2.47 -15.45 -8.29
CA MET A 87 2.80 -16.55 -7.38
C MET A 87 1.91 -17.76 -7.61
N HIS A 88 0.61 -17.56 -7.83
CA HIS A 88 -0.32 -18.63 -8.18
C HIS A 88 -0.02 -19.24 -9.55
N GLU A 89 0.44 -18.45 -10.53
CA GLU A 89 0.87 -18.98 -11.83
C GLU A 89 2.07 -19.94 -11.67
N VAL A 90 3.07 -19.56 -10.88
CA VAL A 90 4.23 -20.43 -10.61
C VAL A 90 3.84 -21.65 -9.78
N TYR A 91 2.93 -21.49 -8.82
CA TYR A 91 2.40 -22.61 -8.05
C TYR A 91 1.61 -23.60 -8.93
N GLY A 92 0.77 -23.09 -9.83
CA GLY A 92 0.05 -23.91 -10.82
C GLY A 92 1.01 -24.72 -11.70
N TYR A 93 2.14 -24.11 -12.08
CA TYR A 93 3.21 -24.81 -12.78
C TYR A 93 3.84 -25.95 -11.96
N PHE A 94 4.05 -25.75 -10.65
CA PHE A 94 4.50 -26.83 -9.77
C PHE A 94 3.48 -27.96 -9.63
N LEU A 95 2.20 -27.63 -9.53
CA LEU A 95 1.12 -28.62 -9.48
C LEU A 95 1.10 -29.50 -10.74
N GLU A 96 1.32 -28.91 -11.92
CA GLU A 96 1.41 -29.69 -13.16
C GLU A 96 2.59 -30.67 -13.15
N PHE A 97 3.74 -30.29 -12.60
CA PHE A 97 4.84 -31.24 -12.39
C PHE A 97 4.50 -32.32 -11.37
N GLU A 98 3.88 -31.98 -10.24
CA GLU A 98 3.50 -32.97 -9.23
C GLU A 98 2.59 -34.06 -9.80
N LYS A 99 1.64 -33.69 -10.69
CA LYS A 99 0.71 -34.60 -11.37
C LYS A 99 1.41 -35.61 -12.29
N ILE A 100 2.52 -35.22 -12.90
CA ILE A 100 3.26 -36.10 -13.83
C ILE A 100 4.44 -36.82 -13.19
N SER A 101 4.74 -36.56 -11.91
CA SER A 101 5.90 -37.11 -11.22
C SER A 101 5.53 -38.30 -10.33
N ILE A 102 6.38 -39.32 -10.28
CA ILE A 102 6.15 -40.51 -9.46
C ILE A 102 6.67 -40.30 -8.05
N LEU A 103 5.84 -40.63 -7.06
CA LEU A 103 6.27 -40.81 -5.68
C LEU A 103 6.98 -42.17 -5.56
N GLN A 104 8.32 -42.16 -5.55
CA GLN A 104 9.08 -43.41 -5.47
C GLN A 104 9.06 -44.02 -4.07
N ASN A 105 9.06 -43.18 -3.04
CA ASN A 105 8.99 -43.63 -1.67
C ASN A 105 7.74 -43.04 -1.00
N ALA A 106 6.72 -43.88 -0.84
CA ALA A 106 5.46 -43.48 -0.20
C ALA A 106 5.63 -43.04 1.27
N LEU A 107 6.74 -43.41 1.94
CA LEU A 107 7.05 -42.93 3.29
C LEU A 107 7.55 -41.48 3.28
N LEU A 108 8.10 -41.02 2.15
CA LEU A 108 8.56 -39.64 1.97
C LEU A 108 7.42 -38.80 1.40
N LEU A 109 6.32 -38.62 2.15
CA LEU A 109 5.26 -37.70 1.74
C LEU A 109 5.67 -36.23 1.89
N ARG A 110 6.62 -35.94 2.79
CA ARG A 110 7.14 -34.60 3.09
C ARG A 110 8.64 -34.69 3.39
N PRO A 111 9.45 -33.69 2.99
CA PRO A 111 10.80 -33.56 3.56
C PRO A 111 10.68 -33.41 5.08
N MET A 112 11.53 -34.11 5.84
CA MET A 112 11.49 -34.06 7.31
C MET A 112 11.73 -32.66 7.87
N PHE A 113 12.55 -31.85 7.19
CA PHE A 113 12.88 -30.49 7.61
C PHE A 113 13.03 -29.59 6.39
N PHE A 114 12.54 -28.35 6.51
CA PHE A 114 12.88 -27.31 5.54
C PHE A 114 14.36 -26.98 5.69
N ARG A 115 15.05 -26.91 4.55
CA ARG A 115 16.41 -26.41 4.45
C ARG A 115 16.50 -25.62 3.17
N LEU A 116 17.10 -24.44 3.22
CA LEU A 116 17.25 -23.60 2.04
C LEU A 116 18.04 -24.33 0.94
N GLU A 117 18.95 -25.23 1.32
CA GLU A 117 19.75 -26.05 0.41
C GLU A 117 18.95 -27.17 -0.28
N ASN A 118 17.79 -27.55 0.26
CA ASN A 118 16.96 -28.57 -0.37
C ASN A 118 16.46 -28.08 -1.73
N ARG A 119 16.55 -28.95 -2.73
CA ARG A 119 16.00 -28.68 -4.07
C ARG A 119 14.50 -28.96 -4.14
N GLU A 120 14.01 -29.92 -3.36
CA GLU A 120 12.60 -30.29 -3.29
C GLU A 120 11.94 -29.73 -2.02
N ASN A 121 11.20 -28.64 -2.18
CA ASN A 121 10.48 -27.94 -1.11
C ASN A 121 8.97 -27.86 -1.36
N PHE A 122 8.42 -28.57 -2.35
CA PHE A 122 7.00 -28.45 -2.73
C PHE A 122 6.01 -28.50 -1.55
N PRO A 123 6.11 -29.42 -0.56
CA PRO A 123 5.17 -29.41 0.57
C PRO A 123 5.25 -28.16 1.46
N PHE A 124 6.40 -27.47 1.51
CA PHE A 124 6.52 -26.18 2.19
C PHE A 124 5.95 -25.06 1.32
N ILE A 125 6.16 -25.11 0.01
CA ILE A 125 5.58 -24.15 -0.95
C ILE A 125 4.06 -24.24 -0.93
N GLU A 126 3.49 -25.44 -0.93
CA GLU A 126 2.04 -25.65 -0.85
C GLU A 126 1.45 -25.03 0.43
N LYS A 127 2.09 -25.25 1.57
CA LYS A 127 1.67 -24.61 2.83
C LYS A 127 1.75 -23.09 2.78
N PHE A 128 2.84 -22.55 2.22
CA PHE A 128 3.07 -21.11 2.07
C PHE A 128 1.98 -20.46 1.21
N VAL A 129 1.68 -21.04 0.04
CA VAL A 129 0.63 -20.55 -0.86
C VAL A 129 -0.76 -20.67 -0.23
N ASN A 130 -1.00 -21.70 0.57
CA ASN A 130 -2.26 -21.87 1.32
C ASN A 130 -2.35 -21.00 2.60
N GLY A 131 -1.42 -20.07 2.81
CA GLY A 131 -1.45 -19.14 3.95
C GLY A 131 -1.13 -19.77 5.30
N SER A 132 -0.54 -20.97 5.33
CA SER A 132 -0.04 -21.56 6.56
C SER A 132 1.34 -21.01 6.91
N ASP A 133 1.63 -20.82 8.20
CA ASP A 133 2.96 -20.45 8.67
C ASP A 133 4.00 -21.47 8.17
N THR A 134 5.02 -20.96 7.49
CA THR A 134 6.08 -21.77 6.92
C THR A 134 7.43 -21.10 7.13
N TYR A 135 8.48 -21.84 6.81
CA TYR A 135 9.85 -21.33 6.76
C TYR A 135 10.12 -20.45 5.52
N ILE A 136 9.12 -20.25 4.65
CA ILE A 136 9.22 -19.42 3.46
C ILE A 136 8.72 -18.02 3.80
N THR A 137 9.56 -17.02 3.56
CA THR A 137 9.31 -15.59 3.84
C THR A 137 9.52 -14.76 2.57
N GLY A 138 9.15 -13.47 2.63
CA GLY A 138 9.47 -12.52 1.55
C GLY A 138 10.97 -12.42 1.24
N GLU A 139 11.84 -12.80 2.18
CA GLU A 139 13.30 -12.74 2.00
C GLU A 139 13.87 -13.96 1.26
N ASN A 140 13.18 -15.11 1.29
CA ASN A 140 13.72 -16.36 0.75
C ASN A 140 12.86 -17.05 -0.32
N PHE A 141 11.63 -16.57 -0.56
CA PHE A 141 10.70 -17.22 -1.50
C PHE A 141 11.31 -17.40 -2.89
N TYR A 142 12.01 -16.39 -3.40
CA TYR A 142 12.60 -16.40 -4.74
C TYR A 142 13.56 -17.59 -4.90
N GLU A 143 14.48 -17.75 -3.95
CA GLU A 143 15.47 -18.83 -3.98
C GLU A 143 14.80 -20.20 -3.86
N VAL A 144 13.85 -20.35 -2.94
CA VAL A 144 13.11 -21.60 -2.73
C VAL A 144 12.36 -22.02 -3.99
N PHE A 145 11.62 -21.10 -4.60
CA PHE A 145 10.83 -21.36 -5.80
C PHE A 145 11.72 -21.65 -7.00
N LYS A 146 12.82 -20.91 -7.17
CA LYS A 146 13.80 -21.17 -8.24
C LYS A 146 14.47 -22.54 -8.10
N LYS A 147 14.84 -22.94 -6.87
CA LYS A 147 15.36 -24.29 -6.59
C LYS A 147 14.32 -25.36 -6.89
N GLN A 148 13.05 -25.11 -6.59
CA GLN A 148 11.95 -26.03 -6.93
C GLN A 148 11.77 -26.18 -8.45
N ILE A 149 11.85 -25.10 -9.23
CA ILE A 149 11.85 -25.17 -10.70
C ILE A 149 12.99 -26.07 -11.16
N ASN A 150 14.22 -25.81 -10.69
CA ASN A 150 15.39 -26.59 -11.08
C ASN A 150 15.30 -28.06 -10.65
N PHE A 151 14.68 -28.36 -9.51
CA PHE A 151 14.41 -29.73 -9.09
C PHE A 151 13.54 -30.45 -10.12
N TYR A 152 12.41 -29.86 -10.50
CA TYR A 152 11.52 -30.50 -11.46
C TYR A 152 12.18 -30.70 -12.83
N LEU A 153 13.01 -29.76 -13.29
CA LEU A 153 13.77 -29.89 -14.54
C LEU A 153 14.80 -31.04 -14.52
N ASN A 154 15.18 -31.55 -13.34
CA ASN A 154 16.13 -32.65 -13.18
C ASN A 154 15.45 -34.02 -12.99
N LEU A 155 14.12 -34.10 -13.09
CA LEU A 155 13.41 -35.38 -13.05
C LEU A 155 13.75 -36.21 -14.30
N SER A 156 14.01 -37.49 -14.11
CA SER A 156 14.37 -38.41 -15.20
C SER A 156 13.13 -39.07 -15.81
N ALA A 157 13.23 -39.60 -17.04
CA ALA A 157 12.11 -40.34 -17.62
C ALA A 157 11.82 -41.62 -16.82
N TYR A 158 10.62 -42.19 -17.02
CA TYR A 158 10.25 -43.42 -16.32
C TYR A 158 11.23 -44.55 -16.60
N GLY A 159 11.73 -45.20 -15.55
CA GLY A 159 12.66 -46.33 -15.64
C GLY A 159 14.12 -45.94 -15.89
N GLU A 160 14.42 -44.66 -16.12
CA GLU A 160 15.79 -44.17 -16.20
C GLU A 160 16.39 -43.96 -14.80
N LYS A 161 17.71 -44.16 -14.69
CA LYS A 161 18.44 -43.89 -13.44
C LYS A 161 18.43 -42.39 -13.17
N SER A 162 17.87 -42.00 -12.04
CA SER A 162 17.82 -40.59 -11.63
C SER A 162 19.17 -40.08 -11.12
N VAL A 163 19.47 -38.82 -11.40
CA VAL A 163 20.57 -38.07 -10.77
C VAL A 163 20.22 -37.54 -9.38
N LEU A 164 18.94 -37.64 -9.02
CA LEU A 164 18.38 -37.18 -7.75
C LEU A 164 18.58 -38.22 -6.64
N HIS A 165 18.57 -37.76 -5.39
CA HIS A 165 18.83 -38.60 -4.22
C HIS A 165 17.58 -39.40 -3.84
N ILE A 166 17.77 -40.62 -3.29
CA ILE A 166 16.68 -41.49 -2.80
C ILE A 166 15.87 -40.84 -1.66
N GLY A 167 16.42 -39.81 -1.01
CA GLY A 167 15.75 -39.01 0.01
C GLY A 167 14.74 -37.99 -0.53
N GLN A 168 14.63 -37.85 -1.86
CA GLN A 168 13.62 -37.01 -2.51
C GLN A 168 12.36 -37.82 -2.77
N ARG A 169 11.20 -37.18 -2.68
CA ARG A 169 9.90 -37.85 -2.84
C ARG A 169 9.68 -38.23 -4.30
N LYS A 170 10.04 -37.31 -5.19
CA LYS A 170 9.90 -37.41 -6.65
C LYS A 170 11.28 -37.45 -7.31
N THR A 171 11.51 -38.40 -8.18
CA THR A 171 12.81 -38.58 -8.88
C THR A 171 12.64 -38.87 -10.37
N ASN A 172 11.47 -39.34 -10.78
CA ASN A 172 11.15 -39.69 -12.15
C ASN A 172 9.75 -39.20 -12.57
N ILE A 173 9.59 -39.01 -13.87
CA ILE A 173 8.33 -38.75 -14.55
C ILE A 173 7.55 -40.06 -14.75
N ALA A 174 6.24 -40.00 -14.63
CA ALA A 174 5.32 -41.11 -14.84
C ALA A 174 5.37 -41.64 -16.28
N LYS A 175 5.19 -42.95 -16.42
CA LYS A 175 5.15 -43.63 -17.73
C LYS A 175 4.10 -42.97 -18.63
N GLY A 176 4.47 -42.64 -19.87
CA GLY A 176 3.59 -41.99 -20.84
C GLY A 176 3.31 -40.50 -20.60
N LYS A 177 3.96 -39.86 -19.61
CA LYS A 177 3.81 -38.43 -19.31
C LYS A 177 5.04 -37.59 -19.64
N TYR A 178 6.10 -38.18 -20.20
CA TYR A 178 7.33 -37.46 -20.52
C TYR A 178 7.13 -36.32 -21.53
N TRP A 179 6.19 -36.46 -22.48
CA TRP A 179 5.83 -35.37 -23.39
C TRP A 179 5.37 -34.11 -22.64
N LYS A 180 4.61 -34.27 -21.55
CA LYS A 180 4.14 -33.15 -20.71
C LYS A 180 5.30 -32.55 -19.92
N PHE A 181 6.26 -33.37 -19.48
CA PHE A 181 7.50 -32.87 -18.89
C PHE A 181 8.28 -31.98 -19.88
N VAL A 182 8.40 -32.39 -21.15
CA VAL A 182 9.06 -31.59 -22.19
C VAL A 182 8.32 -30.26 -22.40
N GLU A 183 6.98 -30.29 -22.48
CA GLU A 183 6.15 -29.09 -22.60
C GLU A 183 6.34 -28.12 -21.42
N LEU A 184 6.24 -28.62 -20.18
CA LEU A 184 6.44 -27.82 -18.98
C LEU A 184 7.87 -27.29 -18.90
N SER A 185 8.86 -28.12 -19.20
CA SER A 185 10.27 -27.71 -19.22
C SER A 185 10.55 -26.60 -20.21
N GLY A 186 9.75 -26.43 -21.27
CA GLY A 186 9.85 -25.28 -22.18
C GLY A 186 9.43 -23.94 -21.54
N GLN A 187 8.64 -23.97 -20.46
CA GLN A 187 8.05 -22.79 -19.82
C GLN A 187 8.90 -22.23 -18.67
N TYR A 188 9.98 -22.92 -18.27
CA TYR A 188 10.72 -22.56 -17.06
C TYR A 188 11.28 -21.14 -17.05
N LYS A 189 11.75 -20.63 -18.20
CA LYS A 189 12.28 -19.25 -18.32
C LYS A 189 11.20 -18.22 -18.03
N GLN A 190 9.99 -18.44 -18.55
CA GLN A 190 8.85 -17.59 -18.26
C GLN A 190 8.53 -17.61 -16.76
N LYS A 191 8.55 -18.79 -16.13
CA LYS A 191 8.25 -18.92 -14.69
C LYS A 191 9.33 -18.29 -13.81
N ILE A 192 10.60 -18.33 -14.19
CA ILE A 192 11.66 -17.56 -13.54
C ILE A 192 11.40 -16.05 -13.71
N SER A 193 11.02 -15.60 -14.91
CA SER A 193 10.67 -14.20 -15.15
C SER A 193 9.46 -13.74 -14.32
N CYS A 194 8.47 -14.62 -14.06
CA CYS A 194 7.38 -14.34 -13.13
C CYS A 194 7.93 -14.09 -11.71
N LEU A 195 8.86 -14.93 -11.23
CA LEU A 195 9.51 -14.75 -9.92
C LEU A 195 10.33 -13.45 -9.86
N ASP A 196 11.07 -13.12 -10.91
CA ASP A 196 11.82 -11.87 -11.00
C ASP A 196 10.86 -10.67 -10.90
N ARG A 197 9.71 -10.72 -11.58
CA ARG A 197 8.69 -9.65 -11.49
C ARG A 197 8.07 -9.58 -10.10
N VAL A 198 7.83 -10.71 -9.43
CA VAL A 198 7.35 -10.70 -8.03
C VAL A 198 8.33 -9.99 -7.12
N GLN A 199 9.63 -10.27 -7.22
CA GLN A 199 10.64 -9.58 -6.40
C GLN A 199 10.59 -8.06 -6.62
N VAL A 200 10.56 -7.62 -7.88
CA VAL A 200 10.45 -6.19 -8.22
C VAL A 200 9.18 -5.58 -7.64
N LEU A 201 8.03 -6.25 -7.73
CA LEU A 201 6.78 -5.77 -7.16
C LEU A 201 6.85 -5.64 -5.63
N LEU A 202 7.47 -6.59 -4.94
CA LEU A 202 7.66 -6.52 -3.49
C LEU A 202 8.54 -5.34 -3.09
N ASP A 203 9.63 -5.09 -3.82
CA ASP A 203 10.51 -3.94 -3.59
C ASP A 203 9.76 -2.61 -3.86
N GLU A 204 8.94 -2.56 -4.91
CA GLU A 204 8.06 -1.43 -5.22
C GLU A 204 7.02 -1.20 -4.10
N GLN A 205 6.42 -2.26 -3.56
CA GLN A 205 5.47 -2.18 -2.44
C GLN A 205 6.14 -1.62 -1.17
N GLU A 206 7.33 -2.11 -0.80
CA GLU A 206 8.05 -1.61 0.38
C GLU A 206 8.37 -0.11 0.26
N SER A 207 8.79 0.33 -0.93
CA SER A 207 9.06 1.75 -1.19
C SER A 207 7.79 2.61 -1.09
N LEU A 208 6.69 2.13 -1.65
CA LEU A 208 5.39 2.80 -1.61
C LEU A 208 4.82 2.88 -0.18
N GLU A 209 4.96 1.83 0.63
CA GLU A 209 4.55 1.83 2.04
C GLU A 209 5.31 2.88 2.86
N LYS A 210 6.61 3.05 2.61
CA LYS A 210 7.43 4.10 3.23
C LYS A 210 6.94 5.48 2.83
N GLU A 211 6.63 5.71 1.55
CA GLU A 211 6.07 6.98 1.08
C GLU A 211 4.71 7.26 1.73
N LEU A 212 3.79 6.28 1.71
CA LEU A 212 2.46 6.38 2.32
C LEU A 212 2.54 6.67 3.81
N THR A 213 3.47 6.05 4.54
CA THR A 213 3.72 6.34 5.95
C THR A 213 4.13 7.80 6.16
N GLY A 214 5.02 8.31 5.32
CA GLY A 214 5.41 9.72 5.31
C GLY A 214 4.23 10.67 5.02
N LEU A 215 3.40 10.34 4.04
CA LEU A 215 2.20 11.12 3.70
C LEU A 215 1.15 11.11 4.81
N ARG A 216 0.88 9.95 5.43
CA ARG A 216 -0.03 9.82 6.57
C ARG A 216 0.45 10.64 7.77
N SER A 217 1.77 10.64 8.03
CA SER A 217 2.36 11.47 9.07
C SER A 217 2.12 12.96 8.80
N LYS A 218 2.39 13.41 7.57
CA LYS A 218 2.12 14.80 7.15
C LYS A 218 0.63 15.16 7.26
N LEU A 219 -0.26 14.28 6.85
CA LEU A 219 -1.70 14.50 6.97
C LEU A 219 -2.15 14.64 8.42
N ARG A 220 -1.61 13.83 9.35
CA ARG A 220 -1.89 13.97 10.78
C ARG A 220 -1.44 15.35 11.31
N SER A 221 -0.24 15.79 10.96
CA SER A 221 0.26 17.11 11.34
C SER A 221 -0.62 18.24 10.78
N ASN A 222 -1.03 18.14 9.51
CA ASN A 222 -1.95 19.10 8.90
C ASN A 222 -3.30 19.11 9.62
N ASN A 223 -3.90 17.95 9.89
CA ASN A 223 -5.19 17.87 10.57
C ASN A 223 -5.12 18.50 11.97
N ALA A 224 -4.03 18.30 12.70
CA ALA A 224 -3.81 18.93 14.00
C ALA A 224 -3.72 20.47 13.88
N ALA A 225 -2.95 20.96 12.92
CA ALA A 225 -2.81 22.40 12.67
C ALA A 225 -4.12 23.05 12.21
N ALA A 226 -4.87 22.37 11.34
CA ALA A 226 -6.19 22.79 10.88
C ALA A 226 -7.20 22.85 12.03
N HIS A 227 -7.27 21.80 12.86
CA HIS A 227 -8.16 21.76 14.01
C HIS A 227 -7.85 22.87 15.01
N LEU A 228 -6.57 23.08 15.32
CA LEU A 228 -6.15 24.17 16.20
C LEU A 228 -6.57 25.53 15.63
N SER A 229 -6.30 25.78 14.35
CA SER A 229 -6.62 27.05 13.71
C SER A 229 -8.13 27.29 13.59
N GLN A 230 -8.93 26.25 13.30
CA GLN A 230 -10.39 26.36 13.29
C GLN A 230 -10.93 26.65 14.69
N SER A 231 -10.39 25.99 15.71
CA SER A 231 -10.80 26.20 17.10
C SER A 231 -10.49 27.62 17.57
N GLU A 232 -9.29 28.13 17.25
CA GLU A 232 -8.89 29.50 17.52
C GLU A 232 -9.81 30.50 16.80
N PHE A 233 -10.01 30.32 15.49
CA PHE A 233 -10.86 31.22 14.71
C PHE A 233 -12.29 31.30 15.24
N ASN A 234 -12.92 30.14 15.49
CA ASN A 234 -14.30 30.11 15.96
C ASN A 234 -14.43 30.70 17.37
N ARG A 235 -13.48 30.40 18.28
CA ARG A 235 -13.45 30.99 19.63
C ARG A 235 -13.30 32.51 19.57
N ASP A 236 -12.36 32.99 18.77
CA ASP A 236 -12.05 34.42 18.70
C ASP A 236 -13.22 35.18 18.04
N LEU A 237 -13.87 34.58 17.04
CA LEU A 237 -15.10 35.11 16.43
C LEU A 237 -16.27 35.14 17.43
N GLU A 238 -16.50 34.07 18.18
CA GLU A 238 -17.57 34.02 19.19
C GLU A 238 -17.35 35.05 20.30
N SER A 239 -16.12 35.17 20.78
CA SER A 239 -15.75 36.20 21.77
C SER A 239 -16.00 37.61 21.23
N PHE A 240 -15.68 37.84 19.95
CA PHE A 240 -15.91 39.13 19.29
C PHE A 240 -17.41 39.43 19.16
N MET A 241 -18.20 38.48 18.65
CA MET A 241 -19.65 38.65 18.48
C MET A 241 -20.37 38.86 19.81
N THR A 242 -19.94 38.17 20.88
CA THR A 242 -20.47 38.39 22.23
C THR A 242 -20.15 39.79 22.73
N GLY A 243 -18.93 40.29 22.47
CA GLY A 243 -18.54 41.66 22.80
C GLY A 243 -19.43 42.71 22.15
N LEU A 244 -19.68 42.58 20.84
CA LEU A 244 -20.58 43.49 20.10
C LEU A 244 -21.98 43.53 20.69
N ALA A 245 -22.56 42.36 21.00
CA ALA A 245 -23.90 42.29 21.58
C ALA A 245 -23.99 43.00 22.95
N THR A 246 -22.90 43.00 23.73
CA THR A 246 -22.88 43.73 25.02
C THR A 246 -22.74 45.24 24.86
N GLU A 247 -22.11 45.73 23.80
CA GLU A 247 -21.99 47.16 23.51
C GLU A 247 -23.31 47.75 23.02
N GLU A 248 -24.08 47.02 22.21
CA GLU A 248 -25.40 47.47 21.72
C GLU A 248 -26.46 47.57 22.84
N THR A 249 -26.23 46.93 24.00
CA THR A 249 -27.15 46.97 25.16
C THR A 249 -26.85 48.07 26.18
N LYS A 250 -25.78 48.85 25.99
CA LYS A 250 -25.39 49.97 26.88
C LYS A 250 -25.81 51.31 26.30
#